data_AF-V4LGT4-F1
#
_entry.id   AF-V4LGT4-F1
#
_cell.length_a   1.000
_cell.length_b   1.000
_cell.length_c   1.000
_cell.angle_alpha   90.00
_cell.angle_beta   90.00
_cell.angle_gamma   90.00
#
_symmetry.space_group_name_H-M   'P 1'
#
loop_
_entity.id
_entity.type
_entity.pdbx_description
1 polymer ?
#
loop_
_entity_poly.entity_id
_entity_poly.type
_entity_poly.pdbx_seq_one_letter_code
_entity_poly.pdbx_strand_id
1 'polypeptide(L)' 'MWSNNKLVQYVYAHVNTKQAYAIIEGMDGWKRIAPTSVDGVSNVLDVLAVAQANNKRVNVYINSSSNQIEAAYFG' A
#
# COMPACT_ATOMS: atom_id res chain seq x y z
N MET A 1 -1.22 11.43 -5.49
CA MET A 1 -2.62 11.76 -5.16
C MET A 1 -3.15 10.86 -4.06
N TRP A 2 -4.00 11.40 -3.18
CA TRP A 2 -4.69 10.63 -2.15
C TRP A 2 -5.89 9.89 -2.72
N SER A 3 -6.01 8.61 -2.38
CA SER A 3 -7.16 7.77 -2.65
C SER A 3 -7.72 7.25 -1.34
N ASN A 4 -8.87 7.77 -0.95
CA ASN A 4 -9.44 7.57 0.37
C ASN A 4 -10.48 6.45 0.40
N ASN A 5 -10.66 5.86 1.59
CA ASN A 5 -11.68 4.87 1.90
C ASN A 5 -11.66 3.64 0.98
N LYS A 6 -10.48 3.12 0.67
CA LYS A 6 -10.28 1.99 -0.25
C LYS A 6 -10.07 0.68 0.48
N LEU A 7 -10.62 -0.41 -0.06
CA LEU A 7 -10.30 -1.75 0.40
C LEU A 7 -8.92 -2.19 -0.12
N VAL A 8 -8.14 -2.86 0.73
CA VAL A 8 -6.94 -3.59 0.30
C VAL A 8 -7.36 -5.01 -0.09
N GLN A 9 -7.31 -5.33 -1.39
CA GLN A 9 -7.75 -6.62 -1.89
C GLN A 9 -6.67 -7.70 -1.70
N TYR A 10 -5.44 -7.35 -2.03
CA TYR A 10 -4.29 -8.24 -1.94
C TYR A 10 -3.04 -7.49 -1.50
N VAL A 11 -2.19 -8.17 -0.74
CA VAL A 11 -0.88 -7.67 -0.31
C VAL A 11 0.14 -8.77 -0.56
N TYR A 12 1.30 -8.38 -1.08
CA TYR A 12 2.41 -9.29 -1.34
C TYR A 12 3.72 -8.60 -0.94
N ALA A 13 4.58 -9.33 -0.24
CA ALA A 13 5.94 -8.89 0.06
C ALA A 13 6.89 -10.06 -0.12
N HIS A 14 8.03 -9.79 -0.75
CA HIS A 14 9.06 -10.80 -0.93
C HIS A 14 10.07 -10.74 0.22
N VAL A 15 10.25 -11.86 0.92
CA VAL A 15 11.15 -12.00 2.07
C VAL A 15 12.58 -11.58 1.69
N ASN A 16 13.28 -10.94 2.63
CA ASN A 16 14.66 -10.45 2.46
C ASN A 16 14.86 -9.39 1.35
N THR A 17 13.78 -8.80 0.83
CA THR A 17 13.87 -7.70 -0.14
C THR A 17 12.99 -6.54 0.30
N LYS A 18 13.23 -5.35 -0.27
CA LYS A 18 12.33 -4.19 -0.14
C LYS A 18 11.23 -4.18 -1.21
N GLN A 19 10.89 -5.35 -1.76
CA GLN A 19 9.87 -5.48 -2.79
C GLN A 19 8.54 -5.87 -2.15
N ALA A 20 7.64 -4.91 -2.07
CA ALA A 20 6.29 -5.10 -1.58
C ALA A 20 5.29 -4.44 -2.54
N TYR A 21 4.10 -5.03 -2.63
CA TYR A 21 3.06 -4.65 -3.58
C TYR A 21 1.68 -4.85 -2.95
N ALA A 22 0.71 -4.06 -3.40
CA ALA A 22 -0.69 -4.22 -3.02
C ALA A 22 -1.63 -3.98 -4.21
N ILE A 23 -2.78 -4.66 -4.20
CA ILE A 23 -3.92 -4.36 -5.06
C ILE A 23 -4.95 -3.63 -4.20
N ILE A 24 -5.33 -2.44 -4.64
CA ILE A 24 -6.26 -1.56 -3.94
C ILE A 24 -7.53 -1.42 -4.77
N GLU A 25 -8.68 -1.40 -4.11
CA GLU A 25 -9.99 -1.23 -4.74
C GLU A 25 -10.05 -0.02 -5.67
N GLY A 26 -10.48 -0.25 -6.91
CA GLY A 26 -10.63 0.80 -7.92
C GLY A 26 -9.30 1.29 -8.50
N MET A 27 -8.24 0.49 -8.39
CA MET A 27 -6.93 0.78 -8.98
C MET A 27 -6.44 -0.40 -9.82
N ASP A 28 -5.84 -0.06 -10.96
CA ASP A 28 -5.39 -1.09 -11.90
C ASP A 28 -4.11 -1.78 -11.42
N GLY A 29 -4.23 -3.09 -11.21
CA GLY A 29 -3.12 -4.00 -10.98
C GLY A 29 -2.36 -3.78 -9.67
N TRP A 30 -1.18 -4.41 -9.60
CA TRP A 30 -0.29 -4.31 -8.46
C TRP A 30 0.40 -2.95 -8.41
N LYS A 31 0.25 -2.26 -7.27
CA LYS A 31 1.02 -1.06 -6.97
C LYS A 31 2.18 -1.42 -6.07
N ARG A 32 3.38 -1.05 -6.46
CA ARG A 32 4.57 -1.21 -5.62
C ARG A 32 4.49 -0.27 -4.42
N ILE A 33 4.85 -0.76 -3.25
CA ILE A 33 5.03 0.02 -2.02
C ILE A 33 6.48 0.51 -2.04
N ALA A 34 6.65 1.81 -2.25
CA ALA A 34 7.96 2.45 -2.36
C ALA A 34 7.96 3.86 -1.73
N PRO A 35 7.70 3.96 -0.42
CA PRO A 35 7.86 5.21 0.33
C PRO A 35 9.28 5.76 0.19
N THR A 36 9.38 7.09 0.28
CA THR A 36 10.64 7.83 0.18
C THR A 36 11.53 7.67 1.41
N SER A 37 10.97 7.21 2.55
CA SER A 37 11.72 6.88 3.76
C SER A 37 12.26 5.44 3.73
N VAL A 38 13.49 5.25 4.22
CA VAL A 38 14.22 3.96 4.25
C VAL A 38 13.45 2.86 4.99
N ASP A 39 12.74 3.23 6.07
CA ASP A 39 11.90 2.34 6.90
C ASP A 39 10.42 2.37 6.52
N GLY A 40 10.05 3.21 5.55
CA GLY A 40 8.66 3.42 5.19
C GLY A 40 7.99 2.15 4.64
N VAL A 41 8.75 1.28 3.96
CA VAL A 41 8.19 0.13 3.24
C VAL A 41 7.50 -0.82 4.23
N SER A 42 8.16 -1.14 5.35
CA SER A 42 7.61 -2.03 6.38
C SER A 42 6.38 -1.41 7.03
N ASN A 43 6.42 -0.11 7.39
CA ASN A 43 5.28 0.56 8.01
C ASN A 43 4.05 0.58 7.10
N VAL A 44 4.23 0.90 5.81
CA VAL A 44 3.13 0.93 4.83
C VAL A 44 2.63 -0.50 4.58
N LEU A 45 3.53 -1.48 4.47
CA LEU A 45 3.17 -2.88 4.32
C LEU A 45 2.33 -3.39 5.49
N ASP A 46 2.72 -3.10 6.73
CA ASP A 46 2.01 -3.53 7.94
C ASP A 46 0.60 -2.95 7.99
N VAL A 47 0.44 -1.66 7.69
CA VAL A 47 -0.89 -1.01 7.63
C VAL A 47 -1.78 -1.70 6.60
N LEU A 48 -1.25 -1.96 5.40
CA LEU A 48 -2.01 -2.59 4.32
C LEU A 48 -2.35 -4.06 4.62
N ALA A 49 -1.41 -4.81 5.20
CA ALA A 49 -1.61 -6.20 5.58
C ALA A 49 -2.64 -6.34 6.71
N VAL A 50 -2.55 -5.49 7.74
CA VAL A 50 -3.54 -5.45 8.83
C VAL A 50 -4.91 -5.04 8.29
N ALA A 51 -4.98 -4.06 7.39
CA ALA A 51 -6.23 -3.67 6.77
C ALA A 51 -6.88 -4.81 5.97
N GLN A 52 -6.08 -5.50 5.15
CA GLN A 52 -6.53 -6.63 4.35
C GLN A 52 -7.03 -7.79 5.23
N ALA A 53 -6.27 -8.16 6.27
CA ALA A 53 -6.64 -9.23 7.20
C ALA A 53 -7.90 -8.94 8.03
N ASN A 54 -8.18 -7.66 8.31
CA ASN A 54 -9.31 -7.23 9.15
C ASN A 54 -10.47 -6.63 8.34
N ASN A 55 -10.44 -6.70 7.01
CA ASN A 55 -11.43 -6.10 6.13
C ASN A 55 -11.67 -4.59 6.42
N LYS A 56 -10.61 -3.88 6.82
CA LYS A 56 -10.64 -2.44 7.09
C LYS A 56 -10.32 -1.66 5.83
N ARG A 57 -10.87 -0.45 5.75
CA ARG A 57 -10.56 0.49 4.67
C ARG A 57 -9.35 1.35 5.04
N VAL A 58 -8.60 1.77 4.02
CA VAL A 58 -7.40 2.60 4.14
C VAL A 58 -7.48 3.81 3.23
N ASN A 59 -6.71 4.82 3.58
CA ASN A 59 -6.40 5.94 2.73
C ASN A 59 -4.95 5.77 2.25
N VAL A 60 -4.75 5.77 0.94
CA VAL A 60 -3.43 5.55 0.33
C VAL A 60 -3.00 6.75 -0.50
N TYR A 61 -1.71 7.10 -0.40
CA TYR A 61 -1.11 8.09 -1.28
C TYR A 61 -0.34 7.38 -2.38
N ILE A 62 -0.72 7.67 -3.61
CA ILE A 62 -0.05 7.16 -4.81
C ILE A 62 0.75 8.28 -5.45
N ASN A 63 2.05 8.10 -5.60
CA ASN A 63 2.86 9.04 -6.36
C ASN A 63 2.42 9.03 -7.82
N SER A 64 2.02 10.20 -8.33
CA SER A 64 1.50 10.34 -9.69
C SER A 64 2.55 10.12 -10.78
N SER A 65 3.83 10.30 -10.46
CA SER A 65 4.96 10.13 -11.40
C SER A 65 5.43 8.68 -11.49
N SER A 66 5.42 7.93 -10.38
CA SER A 66 5.89 6.55 -10.34
C SER A 66 4.76 5.50 -10.31
N ASN A 67 3.52 5.92 -10.04
CA ASN A 67 2.36 5.05 -9.82
C ASN A 67 2.58 4.04 -8.68
N GLN A 68 3.25 4.48 -7.62
CA GLN A 68 3.64 3.67 -6.46
C GLN A 68 2.98 4.20 -5.19
N ILE A 69 2.74 3.32 -4.23
CA ILE A 69 2.22 3.67 -2.91
C ILE A 69 3.39 4.18 -2.06
N GLU A 70 3.29 5.42 -1.58
CA GLU A 70 4.29 6.01 -0.69
C GLU A 70 3.79 6.18 0.74
N ALA A 71 2.49 6.17 0.97
CA ALA A 71 1.93 6.23 2.32
C ALA A 71 0.58 5.53 2.37
N ALA A 72 0.26 4.95 3.52
CA ALA A 72 -1.05 4.41 3.84
C ALA A 72 -1.37 4.68 5.31
N TYR A 73 -2.63 5.01 5.60
CA TYR A 73 -3.17 5.09 6.95
C TYR A 73 -4.56 4.48 7.01
N PHE A 74 -4.98 4.05 8.20
CA PHE A 74 -6.34 3.53 8.40
C PHE A 74 -7.39 4.62 8.10
N GLY A 75 -8.48 4.19 7.47
CA GLY A 75 -9.67 5.02 7.24
C GLY A 75 -10.49 5.23 8.50
#